data_AF-A0A7L3KJX0-F1
#
_entry.id   AF-A0A7L3KJX0-F1
#
_cell.length_a   1.000
_cell.length_b   1.000
_cell.length_c   1.000
_cell.angle_alpha   90.00
_cell.angle_beta   90.00
_cell.angle_gamma   90.00
#
_symmetry.space_group_name_H-M   'P 1'
#
loop_
_entity.id
_entity.type
_entity.pdbx_description
1 polymer ?
#
loop_
_entity_poly.entity_id
_entity_poly.type
_entity_poly.pdbx_seq_one_letter_code
_entity_poly.pdbx_strand_id
1 'polypeptide(L)'
;VCLTCCSRESMVRINQICHKNGIKFFTGDVFGYHGYMFADLGDHEFVEEKPKVAKVSSGVEDGPEAKRARLDPAETTVVKK
;
A
#
# COMPACT_ATOMS: atom_id res chain seq x y z
N VAL A 1 -16.55 0.42 -2.29
CA VAL A 1 -17.23 0.97 -3.49
C VAL A 1 -16.19 1.64 -4.36
N CYS A 2 -16.21 1.41 -5.68
CA CYS A 2 -15.32 2.07 -6.63
C CYS A 2 -16.16 2.79 -7.70
N LEU A 3 -15.95 4.10 -7.88
CA LEU A 3 -16.67 4.91 -8.86
C LEU A 3 -15.78 5.35 -10.01
N THR A 4 -16.36 5.32 -11.21
CA THR A 4 -15.80 5.86 -12.45
C THR A 4 -16.90 6.63 -13.19
N CYS A 5 -16.52 7.58 -14.05
CA CYS A 5 -17.39 8.38 -14.89
C CYS A 5 -18.55 9.06 -14.13
N CYS A 6 -18.32 9.46 -12.88
CA CYS A 6 -19.34 10.05 -12.01
C CYS A 6 -19.14 11.56 -11.88
N SER A 7 -20.23 12.31 -11.71
CA SER A 7 -20.12 13.73 -11.36
C SER A 7 -19.46 13.88 -9.98
N ARG A 8 -18.80 15.02 -9.76
CA ARG A 8 -18.21 15.35 -8.46
C ARG A 8 -19.24 15.27 -7.33
N GLU A 9 -20.46 15.71 -7.57
CA GLU A 9 -21.54 15.67 -6.58
C GLU A 9 -21.87 14.22 -6.16
N SER A 10 -22.04 13.32 -7.12
CA SER A 10 -22.27 11.90 -6.86
C SER A 10 -21.10 11.27 -6.11
N MET A 11 -19.86 11.58 -6.52
CA MET A 11 -18.65 11.07 -5.85
C MET A 11 -18.60 11.50 -4.38
N VAL A 12 -18.83 12.78 -4.08
CA VAL A 12 -18.83 13.29 -2.71
C VAL A 12 -19.96 12.68 -1.88
N ARG A 13 -21.18 12.62 -2.42
CA ARG A 13 -22.34 12.06 -1.73
C ARG A 13 -22.13 10.58 -1.40
N ILE A 14 -21.67 9.79 -2.36
CA ILE A 14 -21.43 8.35 -2.18
C ILE A 14 -20.26 8.13 -1.22
N ASN A 15 -19.19 8.93 -1.30
CA ASN A 15 -18.09 8.83 -0.34
C ASN A 15 -18.58 9.07 1.09
N GLN A 16 -19.37 10.12 1.33
CA GLN A 16 -19.94 10.40 2.65
C GLN A 16 -20.78 9.24 3.18
N ILE A 17 -21.56 8.58 2.31
CA ILE A 17 -22.33 7.39 2.68
C ILE A 17 -21.40 6.23 3.03
N CYS A 18 -20.37 5.98 2.21
CA CYS A 18 -19.42 4.90 2.45
C CYS A 18 -18.67 5.10 3.77
N HIS A 19 -18.14 6.29 4.00
CA HIS A 19 -17.39 6.65 5.20
C HIS A 19 -18.21 6.45 6.48
N LYS A 20 -19.48 6.91 6.49
CA LYS A 20 -20.39 6.71 7.63
C LYS A 20 -20.71 5.25 7.92
N ASN A 21 -20.58 4.36 6.95
CA ASN A 21 -20.88 2.94 7.09
C ASN A 21 -19.62 2.06 7.17
N GLY A 22 -18.42 2.66 7.31
CA GLY A 22 -17.16 1.92 7.37
C GLY A 22 -16.79 1.21 6.06
N ILE A 23 -17.35 1.63 4.93
CA ILE A 23 -17.12 1.04 3.61
C ILE A 23 -15.94 1.76 2.95
N LYS A 24 -14.92 0.99 2.52
CA LYS A 24 -13.78 1.55 1.77
C LYS A 24 -14.26 2.10 0.42
N PHE A 25 -13.86 3.32 0.09
CA PHE A 25 -14.29 4.03 -1.10
C PHE A 25 -13.10 4.38 -2.00
N PHE A 26 -13.31 4.21 -3.29
CA PHE A 26 -12.35 4.55 -4.33
C PHE A 26 -13.05 5.30 -5.46
N THR A 27 -12.34 6.21 -6.11
CA THR A 27 -12.78 6.77 -7.39
C THR A 27 -11.60 7.20 -8.23
N GLY A 28 -11.76 7.15 -9.55
CA GLY A 28 -10.75 7.59 -10.50
C GLY A 28 -11.34 7.69 -11.89
N ASP A 29 -10.74 8.54 -12.71
CA ASP A 29 -11.09 8.70 -14.12
C ASP A 29 -9.86 9.08 -14.94
N VAL A 30 -10.03 9.01 -16.26
CA VAL A 30 -9.00 9.31 -17.26
C VAL A 30 -9.52 10.41 -18.20
N PHE A 31 -8.68 11.41 -18.46
CA PHE A 31 -8.91 12.53 -19.37
C PHE A 31 -7.72 12.65 -20.34
N GLY A 32 -7.85 12.02 -21.51
CA GLY A 32 -6.75 11.90 -22.47
C GLY A 32 -5.60 11.06 -21.91
N TYR A 33 -4.38 11.63 -21.87
CA TYR A 33 -3.20 10.97 -21.30
C TYR A 33 -3.08 11.09 -19.78
N HIS A 34 -3.96 11.86 -19.13
CA HIS A 34 -3.91 12.07 -17.68
C HIS A 34 -4.99 11.24 -17.00
N GLY A 35 -4.70 10.74 -15.80
CA GLY A 35 -5.67 10.06 -14.96
C GLY A 35 -5.43 10.38 -13.49
N TYR A 36 -6.44 10.12 -12.68
CA TYR A 36 -6.34 10.27 -11.23
C TYR A 36 -6.96 9.07 -10.51
N MET A 37 -6.54 8.90 -9.25
CA MET A 37 -7.13 7.96 -8.31
C MET A 37 -7.26 8.66 -6.95
N PHE A 38 -8.35 8.37 -6.27
CA PHE A 38 -8.63 8.76 -4.90
C PHE A 38 -9.08 7.54 -4.10
N ALA A 39 -8.68 7.47 -2.83
CA ALA A 39 -9.07 6.43 -1.90
C ALA A 39 -9.42 7.06 -0.54
N ASP A 40 -10.61 6.73 -0.03
CA ASP A 40 -11.03 6.99 1.35
C ASP A 40 -11.22 5.64 2.02
N LEU A 41 -10.30 5.30 2.91
CA LEU A 41 -10.30 4.03 3.62
C LEU A 41 -10.90 4.15 5.03
N GLY A 42 -11.30 5.35 5.47
CA GLY A 42 -11.58 5.63 6.89
C GLY A 42 -10.44 5.16 7.79
N ASP A 43 -10.78 4.62 8.96
CA ASP A 43 -9.81 3.89 9.78
C ASP A 43 -9.35 2.63 9.05
N HIS A 44 -8.07 2.58 8.69
CA HIS A 44 -7.49 1.47 7.93
C HIS A 44 -6.28 0.88 8.62
N GLU A 45 -6.39 -0.41 8.95
CA GLU A 45 -5.29 -1.22 9.46
C GLU A 45 -4.75 -2.12 8.36
N PHE A 46 -3.44 -2.14 8.18
CA PHE A 46 -2.77 -3.03 7.23
C PHE A 46 -1.46 -3.57 7.82
N VAL A 47 -1.00 -4.68 7.25
CA VAL A 47 0.30 -5.27 7.59
C VAL A 47 1.30 -4.85 6.53
N GLU A 48 2.40 -4.25 6.98
CA GLU A 48 3.55 -3.92 6.15
C GLU A 48 4.69 -4.91 6.45
N GLU A 49 5.14 -5.62 5.41
CA GLU A 49 6.36 -6.43 5.50
C GLU A 49 7.58 -5.53 5.31
N LYS A 50 8.49 -5.52 6.28
CA LYS A 50 9.77 -4.81 6.17
C LYS A 50 10.89 -5.80 5.88
N PRO A 51 11.62 -5.64 4.76
CA PRO A 51 12.81 -6.44 4.54
C PRO A 51 13.88 -6.10 5.58
N LYS A 52 14.50 -7.13 6.17
CA LYS A 52 15.64 -6.93 7.07
C LYS A 52 16.79 -6.31 6.29
N VAL A 53 17.24 -5.13 6.71
CA VAL A 53 18.49 -4.54 6.24
C VAL A 53 19.61 -5.47 6.71
N ALA A 54 20.21 -6.22 5.79
CA ALA A 54 21.41 -6.97 6.10
C ALA A 54 22.47 -5.98 6.57
N LYS A 55 22.83 -6.02 7.85
CA LYS A 55 24.03 -5.33 8.33
C LYS A 55 25.20 -5.99 7.61
N VAL A 56 25.73 -5.33 6.58
CA VAL A 56 27.03 -5.71 6.03
C VAL A 56 28.02 -5.45 7.15
N SER A 57 28.38 -6.52 7.88
CA SER A 57 29.53 -6.48 8.76
C SER A 57 30.73 -6.16 7.89
N SER A 58 31.30 -4.97 8.07
CA SER A 58 32.59 -4.57 7.53
C SER A 58 33.69 -5.43 8.16
N GLY A 59 33.84 -6.66 7.67
CA GLY A 59 34.84 -7.62 8.10
C GLY A 59 35.27 -8.44 6.89
N VAL A 60 36.49 -8.19 6.42
CA VAL A 60 37.17 -8.81 5.30
C VAL A 60 37.41 -10.31 5.59
N GLU A 61 37.23 -11.20 4.60
CA GLU A 61 38.24 -12.14 4.06
C GLU A 61 37.66 -13.22 3.11
N ASP A 62 38.56 -13.71 2.28
CA ASP A 62 38.51 -14.34 0.96
C ASP A 62 37.93 -15.77 0.89
N GLY A 63 37.29 -16.17 -0.23
CA GLY A 63 36.98 -17.58 -0.56
C GLY A 63 35.60 -17.90 -1.20
N PRO A 64 35.52 -18.79 -2.23
CA PRO A 64 34.27 -19.08 -2.93
C PRO A 64 33.56 -20.30 -2.35
N GLU A 65 32.53 -20.10 -1.55
CA GLU A 65 31.53 -21.15 -1.29
C GLU A 65 30.13 -20.61 -1.49
N ALA A 66 29.35 -21.36 -2.27
CA ALA A 66 27.96 -21.10 -2.61
C ALA A 66 27.09 -21.03 -1.34
N LYS A 67 27.10 -19.87 -0.67
CA LYS A 67 26.17 -19.56 0.40
C LYS A 67 24.80 -19.37 -0.25
N ARG A 68 23.96 -20.42 -0.21
CA ARG A 68 22.51 -20.26 -0.30
C ARG A 68 22.15 -19.12 0.66
N ALA A 69 21.75 -17.98 0.11
CA ALA A 69 21.29 -16.86 0.90
C ALA A 69 20.17 -17.38 1.81
N ARG A 70 20.44 -17.42 3.12
CA ARG A 70 19.35 -17.57 4.09
C ARG A 70 18.51 -16.32 3.93
N LEU A 71 17.38 -16.45 3.25
CA LEU A 71 16.33 -15.46 3.30
C LEU A 71 15.81 -15.48 4.74
N ASP A 72 16.31 -14.57 5.55
CA ASP A 72 15.75 -14.35 6.88
C ASP A 72 14.26 -14.00 6.72
N PRO A 73 13.37 -14.57 7.55
CA PRO A 73 11.95 -14.26 7.46
C PRO A 73 11.74 -12.75 7.63
N ALA A 74 10.95 -12.18 6.72
CA ALA A 74 10.56 -10.77 6.72
C ALA A 74 9.90 -10.41 8.06
N GLU A 75 10.23 -9.25 8.60
CA GLU A 75 9.62 -8.75 9.83
C GLU A 75 8.33 -8.02 9.46
N THR A 76 7.20 -8.40 10.07
CA THR A 76 5.89 -7.81 9.78
C THR A 76 5.51 -6.80 10.84
N THR A 77 5.07 -5.61 10.42
CA THR A 77 4.58 -4.56 11.32
C THR A 77 3.15 -4.17 10.96
N VAL A 78 2.28 -4.07 11.97
CA VAL A 78 0.91 -3.58 11.79
C VAL A 78 0.93 -2.06 11.80
N VAL A 79 0.33 -1.44 10.79
CA VAL A 79 0.23 0.02 10.63
C VAL A 79 -1.24 0.43 10.69
N LYS A 80 -1.53 1.49 11.45
CA LYS A 80 -2.84 2.17 11.48
C LYS A 80 -2.69 3.55 10.85
N LYS A 81 -3.53 3.87 9.86
CA LYS A 81 -3.55 5.16 9.16
C LYS A 81 -4.96 5.73 9.08
#